data_AF-A0A517NZU8-F1
#
_entry.id   AF-A0A517NZU8-F1
#
_cell.length_a   1.000
_cell.length_b   1.000
_cell.length_c   1.000
_cell.angle_alpha   90.00
_cell.angle_beta   90.00
_cell.angle_gamma   90.00
#
_symmetry.space_group_name_H-M   'P 1'
#
loop_
_entity.id
_entity.type
_entity.pdbx_description
1 polymer ?
#
loop_
_entity_poly.entity_id
_entity_poly.type
_entity_poly.pdbx_seq_one_letter_code
_entity_poly.pdbx_strand_id
1 'polypeptide(L)'
;MSLLIKILQAAHCRSTHQFFVMDALPLVSSPRAQRFGSVLLKHYDAYLIGSKDPDKTFRDFRNHVLHVGDNHWGGAPASAEKWYGKLQREMEAGNWPEAAYSAGVLSHYFTDPLMPLHTAQSEKESVIHRPLEWSVTKSYSKIRKRWQDRNGKTRSFVLPHGPDWLSTSITRGATVAHSYYNELIDRYDLAAGSRNPPQGFDDRSIDILATMFDMAITGWAQVLQRAADESRVPIPDMPLSMTTVMATLGMPSAWVTRRIESNEERSAVQAIFDEYQATGRVKDNLPPEVASVRQERQLDALHSGPPIANEPVAKPAAKPIAVSVPNSTDQAIQTADTQDRATEVLPIDSSDQRVVASAPNVGQRNAAQYRPRKPTLCLADDLVDAPSIGPRTAKRFAVIGIHTVAQFLAESPEQMATDLDTRWTTADRIRDWQAQAMLVCEVASLCGYKSQLLVAVGCRTATTLSQQHPDELHNLISDFAKTTDGDRILRGSKVPQADDVRQWISDASDAKSPRKSA
;
A
#
# COMPACT_ATOMS: atom_id res chain seq x y z
N MET A 1 -13.86 17.24 -17.24
CA MET A 1 -12.95 16.35 -16.50
C MET A 1 -11.49 16.79 -16.46
N SER A 2 -10.89 17.28 -17.55
CA SER A 2 -9.43 17.53 -17.63
C SER A 2 -8.91 18.50 -16.55
N LEU A 3 -9.58 19.64 -16.35
CA LEU A 3 -9.13 20.62 -15.35
C LEU A 3 -9.35 20.14 -13.91
N LEU A 4 -10.43 19.41 -13.66
CA LEU A 4 -10.71 18.79 -12.35
C LEU A 4 -9.62 17.78 -11.97
N ILE A 5 -9.23 16.92 -12.91
CA ILE A 5 -8.14 15.97 -12.73
C ILE A 5 -6.85 16.71 -12.37
N LYS A 6 -6.52 17.81 -13.07
CA LYS A 6 -5.33 18.63 -12.78
C LYS A 6 -5.35 19.24 -11.38
N ILE A 7 -6.50 19.77 -10.96
CA ILE A 7 -6.68 20.30 -9.60
C ILE A 7 -6.42 19.19 -8.58
N LEU A 8 -7.04 18.01 -8.73
CA LEU A 8 -6.87 16.88 -7.82
C LEU A 8 -5.43 16.34 -7.84
N GLN A 9 -4.77 16.32 -9.00
CA GLN A 9 -3.36 15.96 -9.12
C GLN A 9 -2.46 16.92 -8.33
N ALA A 10 -2.57 18.22 -8.58
CA ALA A 10 -1.80 19.24 -7.87
C ALA A 10 -2.07 19.20 -6.35
N ALA A 11 -3.34 19.04 -5.98
CA ALA A 11 -3.80 18.96 -4.60
C ALA A 11 -3.27 17.72 -3.86
N HIS A 12 -3.39 16.52 -4.44
CA HIS A 12 -3.26 15.26 -3.68
C HIS A 12 -2.19 14.29 -4.16
N CYS A 13 -1.75 14.36 -5.42
CA CYS A 13 -0.78 13.39 -5.95
C CYS A 13 0.64 13.69 -5.44
N ARG A 14 1.29 12.67 -4.88
CA ARG A 14 2.63 12.74 -4.26
C ARG A 14 3.53 11.55 -4.62
N SER A 15 3.05 10.61 -5.45
CA SER A 15 3.81 9.46 -5.96
C SER A 15 3.42 9.17 -7.40
N THR A 16 4.29 8.49 -8.14
CA THR A 16 4.07 8.11 -9.55
C THR A 16 2.74 7.38 -9.75
N HIS A 17 2.41 6.37 -8.93
CA HIS A 17 1.12 5.65 -9.03
C HIS A 17 -0.10 6.56 -8.94
N GLN A 18 -0.10 7.55 -8.04
CA GLN A 18 -1.20 8.50 -7.92
C GLN A 18 -1.36 9.35 -9.18
N PHE A 19 -0.26 9.72 -9.83
CA PHE A 19 -0.36 10.44 -11.10
C PHE A 19 -0.83 9.52 -12.23
N PHE A 20 -0.32 8.29 -12.33
CA PHE A 20 -0.75 7.31 -13.35
C PHE A 20 -2.25 7.05 -13.31
N VAL A 21 -2.81 6.80 -12.12
CA VAL A 21 -4.25 6.53 -11.98
C VAL A 21 -5.13 7.68 -12.42
N MET A 22 -4.65 8.92 -12.26
CA MET A 22 -5.36 10.14 -12.67
C MET A 22 -5.17 10.43 -14.16
N ASP A 23 -3.97 10.23 -14.70
CA ASP A 23 -3.64 10.45 -16.11
C ASP A 23 -4.26 9.41 -17.05
N ALA A 24 -4.66 8.25 -16.54
CA ALA A 24 -5.36 7.23 -17.32
C ALA A 24 -6.84 7.59 -17.59
N LEU A 25 -7.49 8.34 -16.69
CA LEU A 25 -8.93 8.62 -16.77
C LEU A 25 -9.36 9.34 -18.06
N PRO A 26 -8.62 10.33 -18.60
CA PRO A 26 -8.98 10.97 -19.86
C PRO A 26 -8.86 10.06 -21.09
N LEU A 27 -8.22 8.89 -20.98
CA LEU A 27 -7.94 8.00 -22.10
C LEU A 27 -8.99 6.91 -22.30
N VAL A 28 -9.97 6.79 -21.39
CA VAL A 28 -11.09 5.87 -21.56
C VAL A 28 -12.11 6.43 -22.56
N SER A 29 -12.68 5.59 -23.39
CA SER A 29 -13.50 6.02 -24.52
C SER A 29 -14.96 5.54 -24.45
N SER A 30 -15.26 4.37 -23.87
CA SER A 30 -16.66 3.94 -23.81
C SER A 30 -17.47 4.77 -22.81
N PRO A 31 -18.77 4.98 -23.08
CA PRO A 31 -19.65 5.68 -22.15
C PRO A 31 -19.74 5.02 -20.76
N ARG A 32 -19.51 3.70 -20.66
CA ARG A 32 -19.48 2.99 -19.37
C ARG A 32 -18.20 3.30 -18.61
N ALA A 33 -17.07 3.28 -19.30
CA ALA A 33 -15.77 3.61 -18.72
C ALA A 33 -15.66 5.07 -18.30
N GLN A 34 -16.24 6.00 -19.07
CA GLN A 34 -16.33 7.41 -18.69
C GLN A 34 -17.16 7.60 -17.41
N ARG A 35 -18.31 6.90 -17.29
CA ARG A 35 -19.10 6.87 -16.05
C ARG A 35 -18.30 6.31 -14.88
N PHE A 36 -17.56 5.22 -15.11
CA PHE A 36 -16.69 4.66 -14.08
C PHE A 36 -15.60 5.65 -13.66
N GLY A 37 -14.99 6.37 -14.60
CA GLY A 37 -14.07 7.47 -14.31
C GLY A 37 -14.70 8.55 -13.44
N SER A 38 -15.97 8.89 -13.66
CA SER A 38 -16.70 9.82 -12.78
C SER A 38 -16.91 9.27 -11.37
N VAL A 39 -17.20 7.98 -11.23
CA VAL A 39 -17.25 7.31 -9.93
C VAL A 39 -15.89 7.37 -9.21
N LEU A 40 -14.80 7.07 -9.92
CA LEU A 40 -13.45 7.13 -9.37
C LEU A 40 -13.06 8.55 -8.92
N LEU A 41 -13.44 9.58 -9.69
CA LEU A 41 -13.21 10.98 -9.31
C LEU A 41 -14.08 11.43 -8.14
N LYS A 42 -15.30 10.89 -8.01
CA LYS A 42 -16.18 11.15 -6.87
C LYS A 42 -15.58 10.58 -5.58
N HIS A 43 -14.91 9.44 -5.68
CA HIS A 43 -14.23 8.74 -4.58
C HIS A 43 -12.70 8.79 -4.72
N TYR A 44 -12.17 9.95 -5.13
CA TYR A 44 -10.75 10.11 -5.46
C TYR A 44 -9.84 9.81 -4.27
N ASP A 45 -10.30 10.07 -3.05
CA ASP A 45 -9.57 9.81 -1.82
C ASP A 45 -9.30 8.30 -1.67
N ALA A 46 -10.34 7.48 -1.77
CA ALA A 46 -10.26 6.03 -1.74
C ALA A 46 -9.39 5.49 -2.89
N TYR A 47 -9.58 6.02 -4.10
CA TYR A 47 -8.80 5.63 -5.28
C TYR A 47 -7.30 5.93 -5.13
N LEU A 48 -6.96 7.14 -4.70
CA LEU A 48 -5.57 7.57 -4.49
C LEU A 48 -4.91 6.87 -3.30
N ILE A 49 -5.66 6.56 -2.23
CA ILE A 49 -5.16 5.75 -1.11
C ILE A 49 -4.87 4.33 -1.59
N GLY A 50 -5.81 3.72 -2.33
CA GLY A 50 -5.64 2.38 -2.89
C GLY A 50 -4.37 2.25 -3.72
N SER A 51 -4.07 3.24 -4.57
CA SER A 51 -2.85 3.25 -5.41
C SER A 51 -1.51 3.29 -4.66
N LYS A 52 -1.53 3.38 -3.33
CA LYS A 52 -0.34 3.48 -2.47
C LYS A 52 -0.33 2.51 -1.30
N ASP A 53 -1.49 1.98 -0.93
CA ASP A 53 -1.58 1.09 0.21
C ASP A 53 -0.78 -0.22 0.03
N PRO A 54 -0.54 -0.76 -1.19
CA PRO A 54 0.43 -1.84 -1.36
C PRO A 54 1.82 -1.50 -0.80
N ASP A 55 2.38 -0.33 -1.12
CA ASP A 55 3.66 0.13 -0.57
C ASP A 55 3.61 0.45 0.93
N LYS A 56 2.53 1.11 1.36
CA LYS A 56 2.48 1.77 2.67
C LYS A 56 1.89 0.90 3.76
N THR A 57 0.89 0.12 3.41
CA THR A 57 0.02 -0.59 4.34
C THR A 57 0.21 -2.09 4.23
N PHE A 58 0.18 -2.67 3.02
CA PHE A 58 0.30 -4.11 2.82
C PHE A 58 1.74 -4.57 2.94
N ARG A 59 2.66 -3.80 2.32
CA ARG A 59 4.11 -4.02 2.35
C ARG A 59 4.50 -5.42 1.90
N ASP A 60 3.77 -5.93 0.93
CA ASP A 60 3.89 -7.27 0.37
C ASP A 60 4.85 -7.26 -0.83
N PHE A 61 6.11 -6.88 -0.60
CA PHE A 61 7.09 -6.52 -1.64
C PHE A 61 7.23 -7.54 -2.80
N ARG A 62 7.06 -8.85 -2.54
CA ARG A 62 7.07 -9.88 -3.59
C ARG A 62 5.97 -9.67 -4.64
N ASN A 63 4.85 -9.09 -4.24
CA ASN A 63 3.70 -8.84 -5.10
C ASN A 63 3.87 -7.61 -5.99
N HIS A 64 4.95 -6.86 -5.82
CA HIS A 64 5.26 -5.65 -6.61
C HIS A 64 6.18 -5.96 -7.78
N VAL A 65 6.69 -7.19 -7.86
CA VAL A 65 7.72 -7.57 -8.83
C VAL A 65 7.25 -8.69 -9.75
N LEU A 66 7.89 -8.74 -10.92
CA LEU A 66 7.83 -9.85 -11.86
C LEU A 66 9.20 -10.02 -12.54
N HIS A 67 10.06 -10.84 -11.95
CA HIS A 67 11.41 -11.11 -12.44
C HIS A 67 11.38 -11.96 -13.70
N VAL A 68 11.57 -11.33 -14.86
CA VAL A 68 11.42 -11.98 -16.17
C VAL A 68 12.49 -13.06 -16.39
N GLY A 69 13.73 -12.78 -16.00
CA GLY A 69 14.85 -13.72 -16.09
C GLY A 69 14.76 -14.91 -15.14
N ASP A 70 14.02 -14.78 -14.04
CA ASP A 70 13.89 -15.81 -13.00
C ASP A 70 12.61 -16.64 -13.21
N ASN A 71 12.35 -17.06 -14.44
CA ASN A 71 11.14 -17.78 -14.82
C ASN A 71 9.85 -17.05 -14.39
N HIS A 72 9.82 -15.72 -14.57
CA HIS A 72 8.69 -14.86 -14.15
C HIS A 72 8.39 -14.94 -12.65
N TRP A 73 9.42 -15.07 -11.80
CA TRP A 73 9.25 -15.08 -10.36
C TRP A 73 8.70 -13.74 -9.85
N GLY A 74 7.60 -13.77 -9.10
CA GLY A 74 6.96 -12.56 -8.60
C GLY A 74 5.49 -12.81 -8.29
N GLY A 75 4.84 -11.85 -7.64
CA GLY A 75 3.43 -11.96 -7.25
C GLY A 75 2.50 -10.95 -7.93
N ALA A 76 3.03 -10.06 -8.78
CA ALA A 76 2.25 -8.97 -9.34
C ALA A 76 1.06 -9.43 -10.22
N PRO A 77 1.21 -10.39 -11.16
CA PRO A 77 0.08 -10.87 -11.95
C PRO A 77 -1.05 -11.46 -11.08
N ALA A 78 -0.71 -12.36 -10.15
CA ALA A 78 -1.70 -12.99 -9.27
C ALA A 78 -2.40 -11.97 -8.35
N SER A 79 -1.66 -10.96 -7.88
CA SER A 79 -2.21 -9.89 -7.06
C SER A 79 -3.15 -9.00 -7.86
N ALA A 80 -2.79 -8.67 -9.10
CA ALA A 80 -3.66 -7.94 -10.01
C ALA A 80 -4.96 -8.72 -10.30
N GLU A 81 -4.90 -10.01 -10.62
CA GLU A 81 -6.12 -10.83 -10.84
C GLU A 81 -7.03 -10.83 -9.60
N LYS A 82 -6.44 -11.02 -8.41
CA LYS A 82 -7.18 -10.98 -7.14
C LYS A 82 -7.91 -9.66 -6.95
N TRP A 83 -7.23 -8.54 -7.19
CA TRP A 83 -7.80 -7.21 -7.00
C TRP A 83 -8.78 -6.83 -8.12
N TYR A 84 -8.60 -7.33 -9.34
CA TYR A 84 -9.58 -7.23 -10.41
C TYR A 84 -10.88 -7.95 -10.05
N GLY A 85 -10.79 -9.19 -9.56
CA GLY A 85 -11.95 -9.94 -9.07
C GLY A 85 -12.62 -9.28 -7.86
N LYS A 86 -11.85 -8.60 -6.98
CA LYS A 86 -12.45 -7.78 -5.91
C LYS A 86 -13.15 -6.54 -6.46
N LEU A 87 -12.51 -5.79 -7.36
CA LEU A 87 -13.11 -4.63 -8.01
C LEU A 87 -14.47 -4.98 -8.63
N GLN A 88 -14.55 -6.05 -9.42
CA GLN A 88 -15.81 -6.47 -10.04
C GLN A 88 -16.88 -6.81 -8.99
N ARG A 89 -16.54 -7.50 -7.90
CA ARG A 89 -17.49 -7.81 -6.81
C ARG A 89 -18.01 -6.55 -6.11
N GLU A 90 -17.15 -5.57 -5.83
CA GLU A 90 -17.57 -4.31 -5.20
C GLU A 90 -18.46 -3.49 -6.16
N MET A 91 -18.16 -3.50 -7.46
CA MET A 91 -19.03 -2.88 -8.47
C MET A 91 -20.40 -3.56 -8.51
N GLU A 92 -20.44 -4.91 -8.57
CA GLU A 92 -21.68 -5.69 -8.55
C GLU A 92 -22.51 -5.44 -7.27
N ALA A 93 -21.85 -5.26 -6.12
CA ALA A 93 -22.50 -4.92 -4.86
C ALA A 93 -22.96 -3.45 -4.77
N GLY A 94 -22.63 -2.61 -5.76
CA GLY A 94 -22.89 -1.17 -5.73
C GLY A 94 -22.05 -0.42 -4.68
N ASN A 95 -20.98 -1.04 -4.19
CA ASN A 95 -20.09 -0.47 -3.19
C ASN A 95 -18.99 0.38 -3.84
N TRP A 96 -19.40 1.53 -4.37
CA TRP A 96 -18.55 2.38 -5.22
C TRP A 96 -17.29 2.96 -4.56
N PRO A 97 -17.28 3.35 -3.27
CA PRO A 97 -16.04 3.78 -2.61
C PRO A 97 -14.99 2.65 -2.53
N GLU A 98 -15.42 1.43 -2.19
CA GLU A 98 -14.56 0.25 -2.11
C GLU A 98 -14.15 -0.26 -3.48
N ALA A 99 -15.02 -0.11 -4.50
CA ALA A 99 -14.65 -0.32 -5.89
C ALA A 99 -13.54 0.65 -6.31
N ALA A 100 -13.66 1.93 -5.96
CA ALA A 100 -12.63 2.93 -6.23
C ALA A 100 -11.31 2.60 -5.52
N TYR A 101 -11.35 2.24 -4.23
CA TYR A 101 -10.18 1.75 -3.51
C TYR A 101 -9.55 0.54 -4.18
N SER A 102 -10.36 -0.45 -4.57
CA SER A 102 -9.89 -1.68 -5.20
C SER A 102 -9.28 -1.44 -6.58
N ALA A 103 -9.85 -0.54 -7.38
CA ALA A 103 -9.24 -0.07 -8.63
C ALA A 103 -7.88 0.60 -8.37
N GLY A 104 -7.78 1.41 -7.31
CA GLY A 104 -6.52 2.03 -6.90
C GLY A 104 -5.47 0.98 -6.57
N VAL A 105 -5.80 0.01 -5.74
CA VAL A 105 -4.87 -1.08 -5.38
C VAL A 105 -4.47 -1.91 -6.60
N LEU A 106 -5.43 -2.27 -7.43
CA LEU A 106 -5.17 -2.99 -8.67
C LEU A 106 -4.18 -2.25 -9.58
N SER A 107 -4.35 -0.93 -9.73
CA SER A 107 -3.46 -0.12 -10.57
C SER A 107 -2.00 -0.21 -10.16
N HIS A 108 -1.74 -0.36 -8.86
CA HIS A 108 -0.40 -0.45 -8.31
C HIS A 108 0.30 -1.71 -8.83
N TYR A 109 -0.29 -2.88 -8.55
CA TYR A 109 0.23 -4.17 -9.01
C TYR A 109 0.26 -4.31 -10.54
N PHE A 110 -0.61 -3.60 -11.26
CA PHE A 110 -0.55 -3.55 -12.71
C PHE A 110 0.65 -2.73 -13.21
N THR A 111 0.99 -1.62 -12.53
CA THR A 111 1.99 -0.67 -13.00
C THR A 111 3.41 -0.93 -12.50
N ASP A 112 3.61 -1.54 -11.32
CA ASP A 112 4.97 -1.82 -10.82
C ASP A 112 5.80 -2.65 -11.81
N PRO A 113 5.29 -3.77 -12.37
CA PRO A 113 6.09 -4.58 -13.28
C PRO A 113 6.38 -3.87 -14.61
N LEU A 114 5.73 -2.74 -14.89
CA LEU A 114 6.01 -1.90 -16.05
C LEU A 114 7.17 -0.92 -15.80
N MET A 115 7.69 -0.86 -14.58
CA MET A 115 8.91 -0.14 -14.23
C MET A 115 10.09 -1.12 -14.21
N PRO A 116 11.21 -0.84 -14.93
CA PRO A 116 12.29 -1.82 -15.07
C PRO A 116 12.82 -2.36 -13.74
N LEU A 117 12.91 -1.53 -12.70
CA LEU A 117 13.39 -1.90 -11.37
C LEU A 117 12.61 -3.02 -10.68
N HIS A 118 11.40 -3.35 -11.13
CA HIS A 118 10.57 -4.42 -10.57
C HIS A 118 10.63 -5.72 -11.39
N THR A 119 11.53 -5.79 -12.38
CA THR A 119 11.61 -6.91 -13.33
C THR A 119 12.85 -7.80 -13.16
N ALA A 120 13.72 -7.46 -12.21
CA ALA A 120 14.90 -8.22 -11.81
C ALA A 120 15.47 -7.62 -10.52
N GLN A 121 16.48 -8.28 -9.96
CA GLN A 121 17.22 -7.79 -8.80
C GLN A 121 18.73 -7.85 -9.06
N SER A 122 19.48 -6.86 -8.58
CA SER A 122 20.94 -6.87 -8.64
C SER A 122 21.54 -6.05 -7.49
N GLU A 123 22.82 -6.26 -7.17
CA GLU A 123 23.49 -5.47 -6.14
C GLU A 123 23.48 -3.97 -6.46
N LYS A 124 23.72 -3.60 -7.73
CA LYS A 124 23.72 -2.20 -8.17
C LYS A 124 22.33 -1.58 -8.06
N GLU A 125 21.31 -2.31 -8.48
CA GLU A 125 19.91 -1.90 -8.35
C GLU A 125 19.55 -1.62 -6.89
N SER A 126 19.90 -2.51 -5.96
CA SER A 126 19.55 -2.36 -4.55
C SER A 126 20.04 -1.06 -3.90
N VAL A 127 21.15 -0.49 -4.41
CA VAL A 127 21.71 0.78 -3.95
C VAL A 127 20.96 1.97 -4.53
N ILE A 128 20.50 1.88 -5.78
CA ILE A 128 19.91 3.01 -6.51
C ILE A 128 18.39 3.00 -6.57
N HIS A 129 17.72 1.90 -6.22
CA HIS A 129 16.28 1.70 -6.40
C HIS A 129 15.46 2.89 -5.88
N ARG A 130 15.52 3.14 -4.57
CA ARG A 130 14.77 4.23 -3.94
C ARG A 130 15.16 5.63 -4.47
N PRO A 131 16.47 5.97 -4.59
CA PRO A 131 16.87 7.21 -5.25
C PRO A 131 16.28 7.38 -6.65
N LEU A 132 16.30 6.33 -7.47
CA LEU A 132 15.82 6.36 -8.85
C LEU A 132 14.30 6.55 -8.90
N GLU A 133 13.53 5.78 -8.14
CA GLU A 133 12.07 5.95 -8.04
C GLU A 133 11.67 7.35 -7.55
N TRP A 134 12.42 7.89 -6.59
CA TRP A 134 12.21 9.26 -6.14
C TRP A 134 12.49 10.27 -7.25
N SER A 135 13.57 10.07 -8.00
CA SER A 135 13.89 10.86 -9.19
C SER A 135 12.82 10.77 -10.25
N VAL A 136 12.22 9.59 -10.49
CA VAL A 136 11.06 9.43 -11.39
C VAL A 136 9.90 10.28 -10.93
N THR A 137 9.54 10.19 -9.64
CA THR A 137 8.45 10.98 -9.05
C THR A 137 8.71 12.48 -9.20
N LYS A 138 9.95 12.94 -9.00
CA LYS A 138 10.33 14.36 -9.15
C LYS A 138 10.46 14.82 -10.59
N SER A 139 10.68 13.90 -11.51
CA SER A 139 10.78 14.17 -12.94
C SER A 139 9.48 13.90 -13.68
N TYR A 140 8.38 13.61 -12.96
CA TYR A 140 7.14 13.13 -13.54
C TYR A 140 6.65 14.01 -14.70
N SER A 141 6.55 15.33 -14.50
CA SER A 141 6.11 16.25 -15.55
C SER A 141 7.03 16.25 -16.77
N LYS A 142 8.36 16.18 -16.56
CA LYS A 142 9.36 16.11 -17.65
C LYS A 142 9.21 14.83 -18.46
N ILE A 143 9.05 13.69 -17.78
CA ILE A 143 8.88 12.37 -18.41
C ILE A 143 7.55 12.31 -19.17
N ARG A 144 6.46 12.75 -18.52
CA ARG A 144 5.14 12.83 -19.12
C ARG A 144 5.12 13.73 -20.35
N LYS A 145 5.75 14.90 -20.28
CA LYS A 145 5.89 15.79 -21.44
C LYS A 145 6.66 15.11 -22.56
N ARG A 146 7.78 14.43 -22.26
CA ARG A 146 8.53 13.66 -23.27
C ARG A 146 7.66 12.59 -23.93
N TRP A 147 6.81 11.91 -23.17
CA TRP A 147 5.82 10.97 -23.71
C TRP A 147 4.81 11.66 -24.62
N GLN A 148 4.23 12.78 -24.19
CA GLN A 148 3.24 13.53 -24.97
C GLN A 148 3.83 14.11 -26.27
N ASP A 149 5.06 14.62 -26.23
CA ASP A 149 5.76 15.15 -27.40
C ASP A 149 6.09 14.04 -28.43
N ARG A 150 6.16 12.78 -27.98
CA ARG A 150 6.33 11.60 -28.84
C ARG A 150 4.99 11.05 -29.38
N ASN A 151 3.87 11.48 -28.82
CA ASN A 151 2.57 10.85 -29.06
C ASN A 151 2.04 11.20 -30.45
N GLY A 152 1.76 10.13 -31.22
CA GLY A 152 1.62 10.11 -32.68
C GLY A 152 2.41 8.95 -33.33
N LYS A 153 3.33 8.31 -32.60
CA LYS A 153 4.14 7.16 -33.06
C LYS A 153 4.08 5.91 -32.16
N THR A 154 3.22 5.89 -31.15
CA THR A 154 3.25 4.86 -30.09
C THR A 154 2.23 3.75 -30.35
N ARG A 155 2.66 2.49 -30.22
CA ARG A 155 1.79 1.31 -30.36
C ARG A 155 0.87 1.25 -29.15
N SER A 156 -0.44 1.37 -29.38
CA SER A 156 -1.45 1.22 -28.33
C SER A 156 -1.19 -0.05 -27.51
N PHE A 157 -1.25 0.05 -26.17
CA PHE A 157 -1.26 -1.12 -25.31
C PHE A 157 -2.56 -1.91 -25.58
N VAL A 158 -2.45 -3.03 -26.29
CA VAL A 158 -3.62 -3.85 -26.64
C VAL A 158 -3.76 -4.97 -25.62
N LEU A 159 -4.88 -5.00 -24.92
CA LEU A 159 -5.21 -6.11 -24.03
C LEU A 159 -5.41 -7.39 -24.87
N PRO A 160 -4.76 -8.50 -24.50
CA PRO A 160 -4.99 -9.77 -25.15
C PRO A 160 -6.43 -10.28 -24.89
N HIS A 161 -6.87 -11.19 -25.74
CA HIS A 161 -8.09 -11.95 -25.51
C HIS A 161 -7.80 -13.13 -24.55
N GLY A 162 -8.85 -13.70 -23.97
CA GLY A 162 -8.75 -14.86 -23.07
C GLY A 162 -9.03 -14.53 -21.60
N PRO A 163 -9.16 -15.56 -20.75
CA PRO A 163 -9.45 -15.41 -19.33
C PRO A 163 -8.26 -14.90 -18.50
N ASP A 164 -7.03 -15.11 -18.97
CA ASP A 164 -5.76 -14.72 -18.34
C ASP A 164 -5.22 -13.39 -18.88
N TRP A 165 -6.10 -12.58 -19.49
CA TRP A 165 -5.69 -11.41 -20.25
C TRP A 165 -4.91 -10.38 -19.42
N LEU A 166 -5.24 -10.24 -18.14
CA LEU A 166 -4.63 -9.26 -17.24
C LEU A 166 -3.22 -9.71 -16.86
N SER A 167 -3.07 -10.95 -16.39
CA SER A 167 -1.77 -11.56 -16.13
C SER A 167 -0.87 -11.54 -17.37
N THR A 168 -1.39 -11.91 -18.54
CA THR A 168 -0.63 -11.87 -19.79
C THR A 168 -0.23 -10.45 -20.19
N SER A 169 -1.08 -9.45 -19.93
CA SER A 169 -0.74 -8.03 -20.16
C SER A 169 0.43 -7.58 -19.28
N ILE A 170 0.38 -7.91 -17.99
CA ILE A 170 1.44 -7.57 -17.02
C ILE A 170 2.75 -8.26 -17.41
N THR A 171 2.72 -9.55 -17.77
CA THR A 171 3.90 -10.30 -18.20
C THR A 171 4.54 -9.73 -19.47
N ARG A 172 3.72 -9.38 -20.47
CA ARG A 172 4.22 -8.72 -21.69
C ARG A 172 4.84 -7.36 -21.37
N GLY A 173 4.18 -6.60 -20.51
CA GLY A 173 4.67 -5.30 -20.09
C GLY A 173 6.00 -5.38 -19.34
N ALA A 174 6.11 -6.32 -18.40
CA ALA A 174 7.33 -6.61 -17.67
C ALA A 174 8.47 -7.07 -18.58
N THR A 175 8.18 -7.86 -19.61
CA THR A 175 9.20 -8.27 -20.59
C THR A 175 9.79 -7.08 -21.33
N VAL A 176 8.94 -6.11 -21.72
CA VAL A 176 9.40 -4.87 -22.35
C VAL A 176 10.19 -4.02 -21.36
N ALA A 177 9.70 -3.84 -20.13
CA ALA A 177 10.40 -3.08 -19.09
C ALA A 177 11.76 -3.71 -18.74
N HIS A 178 11.83 -5.03 -18.67
CA HIS A 178 13.06 -5.79 -18.40
C HIS A 178 14.16 -5.55 -19.43
N SER A 179 13.79 -5.35 -20.70
CA SER A 179 14.78 -5.02 -21.75
C SER A 179 15.55 -3.72 -21.48
N TYR A 180 15.02 -2.85 -20.62
CA TYR A 180 15.65 -1.59 -20.19
C TYR A 180 16.26 -1.64 -18.79
N TYR A 181 16.18 -2.77 -18.08
CA TYR A 181 16.63 -2.90 -16.68
C TYR A 181 18.08 -2.45 -16.49
N ASN A 182 19.02 -3.12 -17.18
CA ASN A 182 20.44 -2.80 -17.06
C ASN A 182 20.74 -1.39 -17.62
N GLU A 183 20.17 -1.01 -18.76
CA GLU A 183 20.43 0.29 -19.39
C GLU A 183 20.02 1.45 -18.45
N LEU A 184 18.84 1.37 -17.83
CA LEU A 184 18.36 2.42 -16.92
C LEU A 184 19.19 2.50 -15.64
N ILE A 185 19.58 1.35 -15.07
CA ILE A 185 20.43 1.28 -13.88
C ILE A 185 21.84 1.84 -14.16
N ASP A 186 22.41 1.51 -15.31
CA ASP A 186 23.76 1.91 -15.67
C ASP A 186 23.88 3.40 -15.97
N ARG A 187 22.82 4.02 -16.49
CA ARG A 187 22.77 5.45 -16.82
C ARG A 187 22.44 6.35 -15.65
N TYR A 188 21.84 5.83 -14.58
CA TYR A 188 21.39 6.67 -13.47
C TYR A 188 22.57 7.21 -12.66
N ASP A 189 22.71 8.54 -12.64
CA ASP A 189 23.71 9.22 -11.80
C ASP A 189 23.17 9.38 -10.38
N LEU A 190 23.57 8.46 -9.49
CA LEU A 190 23.19 8.47 -8.09
C LEU A 190 23.66 9.76 -7.37
N ALA A 191 24.87 10.24 -7.66
CA ALA A 191 25.44 11.39 -6.97
C ALA A 191 24.69 12.67 -7.33
N ALA A 192 24.35 12.86 -8.61
CA ALA A 192 23.51 13.96 -9.07
C ALA A 192 22.07 13.81 -8.53
N GLY A 193 21.46 12.63 -8.68
CA GLY A 193 20.08 12.37 -8.28
C GLY A 193 19.82 12.49 -6.77
N SER A 194 20.78 12.13 -5.92
CA SER A 194 20.65 12.32 -4.47
C SER A 194 20.66 13.80 -4.04
N ARG A 195 21.29 14.68 -4.83
CA ARG A 195 21.32 16.13 -4.58
C ARG A 195 20.13 16.85 -5.21
N ASN A 196 19.87 16.55 -6.47
CA ASN A 196 18.78 17.10 -7.26
C ASN A 196 18.17 15.98 -8.12
N PRO A 197 17.07 15.34 -7.68
CA PRO A 197 16.56 14.10 -8.28
C PRO A 197 16.41 14.13 -9.81
N PRO A 198 15.86 15.18 -10.44
CA PRO A 198 15.80 15.26 -11.90
C PRO A 198 17.13 15.26 -12.66
N GLN A 199 18.24 15.59 -11.99
CA GLN A 199 19.59 15.55 -12.59
C GLN A 199 20.19 14.15 -12.61
N GLY A 200 19.58 13.16 -11.94
CA GLY A 200 20.01 11.77 -12.02
C GLY A 200 19.74 11.11 -13.38
N PHE A 201 18.95 11.74 -14.25
CA PHE A 201 18.57 11.21 -15.56
C PHE A 201 19.17 12.01 -16.72
N ASP A 202 19.84 11.30 -17.63
CA ASP A 202 20.16 11.77 -18.97
C ASP A 202 18.92 11.73 -19.89
N ASP A 203 19.05 12.26 -21.11
CA ASP A 203 17.94 12.30 -22.06
C ASP A 203 17.46 10.90 -22.47
N ARG A 204 18.37 9.92 -22.54
CA ARG A 204 18.03 8.54 -22.89
C ARG A 204 17.22 7.87 -21.78
N SER A 205 17.56 8.08 -20.51
CA SER A 205 16.79 7.61 -19.36
C SER A 205 15.38 8.18 -19.37
N ILE A 206 15.23 9.47 -19.70
CA ILE A 206 13.93 10.11 -19.86
C ILE A 206 13.13 9.47 -21.01
N ASP A 207 13.75 9.08 -22.13
CA ASP A 207 13.08 8.38 -23.23
C ASP A 207 12.62 6.96 -22.85
N ILE A 208 13.43 6.24 -22.07
CA ILE A 208 13.05 4.93 -21.52
C ILE A 208 11.83 5.09 -20.62
N LEU A 209 11.92 6.00 -19.63
CA LEU A 209 10.83 6.25 -18.68
C LEU A 209 9.56 6.76 -19.36
N ALA A 210 9.67 7.57 -20.42
CA ALA A 210 8.53 8.01 -21.22
C ALA A 210 7.83 6.83 -21.92
N THR A 211 8.59 5.81 -22.33
CA THR A 211 8.03 4.55 -22.87
C THR A 211 7.31 3.76 -21.77
N MET A 212 7.85 3.73 -20.55
CA MET A 212 7.20 3.06 -19.42
C MET A 212 5.91 3.80 -19.00
N PHE A 213 5.92 5.13 -19.01
CA PHE A 213 4.74 5.96 -18.73
C PHE A 213 3.64 5.72 -19.76
N ASP A 214 3.99 5.62 -21.05
CA ASP A 214 3.04 5.28 -22.09
C ASP A 214 2.32 3.95 -21.78
N MET A 215 3.09 2.90 -21.51
CA MET A 215 2.54 1.58 -21.20
C MET A 215 1.70 1.57 -19.92
N ALA A 216 2.19 2.22 -18.85
CA ALA A 216 1.49 2.26 -17.57
C ALA A 216 0.17 3.03 -17.66
N ILE A 217 0.19 4.23 -18.24
CA ILE A 217 -0.98 5.11 -18.31
C ILE A 217 -2.00 4.58 -19.33
N THR A 218 -1.57 4.22 -20.53
CA THR A 218 -2.49 3.71 -21.58
C THR A 218 -2.99 2.31 -21.25
N GLY A 219 -2.12 1.43 -20.74
CA GLY A 219 -2.51 0.10 -20.30
C GLY A 219 -3.50 0.14 -19.15
N TRP A 220 -3.29 1.01 -18.16
CA TRP A 220 -4.24 1.17 -17.06
C TRP A 220 -5.59 1.71 -17.54
N ALA A 221 -5.60 2.65 -18.50
CA ALA A 221 -6.83 3.12 -19.11
C ALA A 221 -7.61 1.98 -19.80
N GLN A 222 -6.93 1.06 -20.48
CA GLN A 222 -7.57 -0.11 -21.09
C GLN A 222 -8.10 -1.10 -20.03
N VAL A 223 -7.42 -1.26 -18.90
CA VAL A 223 -7.92 -2.08 -17.79
C VAL A 223 -9.20 -1.49 -17.20
N LEU A 224 -9.24 -0.16 -16.98
CA LEU A 224 -10.46 0.54 -16.53
C LEU A 224 -11.60 0.42 -17.54
N GLN A 225 -11.28 0.58 -18.82
CA GLN A 225 -12.18 0.41 -19.95
C GLN A 225 -12.85 -0.97 -19.89
N ARG A 226 -12.04 -2.02 -19.81
CA ARG A 226 -12.53 -3.40 -19.73
C ARG A 226 -13.30 -3.68 -18.44
N ALA A 227 -12.85 -3.21 -17.29
CA ALA A 227 -13.56 -3.38 -16.03
C ALA A 227 -14.99 -2.80 -16.09
N ALA A 228 -15.13 -1.61 -16.67
CA ALA A 228 -16.42 -0.94 -16.81
C ALA A 228 -17.34 -1.65 -17.82
N ASP A 229 -16.78 -2.13 -18.93
CA ASP A 229 -17.53 -2.83 -19.97
C ASP A 229 -17.98 -4.23 -19.52
N GLU A 230 -17.15 -4.94 -18.73
CA GLU A 230 -17.47 -6.25 -18.14
C GLU A 230 -18.42 -6.18 -16.94
N SER A 231 -18.62 -4.99 -16.35
CA SER A 231 -19.47 -4.85 -15.17
C SER A 231 -20.90 -5.34 -15.43
N ARG A 232 -21.40 -6.23 -14.57
CA ARG A 232 -22.73 -6.83 -14.72
C ARG A 232 -23.88 -5.93 -14.30
N VAL A 233 -23.57 -4.84 -13.61
CA VAL A 233 -24.55 -3.86 -13.14
C VAL A 233 -24.37 -2.53 -13.87
N PRO A 234 -25.43 -1.72 -13.98
CA PRO A 234 -25.30 -0.35 -14.47
C PRO A 234 -24.37 0.46 -13.57
N ILE A 235 -23.39 1.14 -14.16
CA ILE A 235 -22.52 2.06 -13.44
C ILE A 235 -23.28 3.38 -13.22
N PRO A 236 -23.42 3.86 -11.97
CA PRO A 236 -24.23 5.02 -11.66
C PRO A 236 -23.66 6.26 -12.32
N ASP A 237 -24.56 7.14 -12.71
CA ASP A 237 -24.15 8.47 -13.14
C ASP A 237 -23.88 9.35 -11.91
N MET A 238 -22.61 9.59 -11.64
CA MET A 238 -22.11 10.39 -10.52
C MET A 238 -21.69 11.77 -11.04
N PRO A 239 -22.59 12.77 -11.07
CA PRO A 239 -22.25 14.09 -11.57
C PRO A 239 -21.17 14.72 -10.69
N LEU A 240 -20.08 15.13 -11.32
CA LEU A 240 -18.97 15.80 -10.66
C LEU A 240 -19.23 17.30 -10.63
N SER A 241 -19.50 17.83 -9.43
CA SER A 241 -19.59 19.28 -9.23
C SER A 241 -18.23 19.84 -8.84
N MET A 242 -17.73 20.79 -9.62
CA MET A 242 -16.50 21.52 -9.30
C MET A 242 -16.60 22.18 -7.92
N THR A 243 -17.77 22.73 -7.58
CA THR A 243 -18.05 23.32 -6.26
C THR A 243 -17.87 22.31 -5.13
N THR A 244 -18.35 21.07 -5.31
CA THR A 244 -18.21 20.02 -4.30
C THR A 244 -16.74 19.64 -4.11
N VAL A 245 -15.97 19.54 -5.19
CA VAL A 245 -14.54 19.23 -5.10
C VAL A 245 -13.81 20.34 -4.36
N MET A 246 -14.04 21.60 -4.74
CA MET A 246 -13.41 22.76 -4.09
C MET A 246 -13.71 22.82 -2.59
N ALA A 247 -14.95 22.53 -2.19
CA ALA A 247 -15.33 22.46 -0.77
C ALA A 247 -14.55 21.38 0.00
N THR A 248 -14.21 20.26 -0.64
CA THR A 248 -13.45 19.17 0.00
C THR A 248 -11.95 19.38 0.06
N LEU A 249 -11.37 20.27 -0.76
CA LEU A 249 -9.92 20.44 -0.82
C LEU A 249 -9.34 21.03 0.48
N GLY A 250 -10.05 21.97 1.11
CA GLY A 250 -9.61 22.62 2.35
C GLY A 250 -8.22 23.28 2.28
N MET A 251 -7.69 23.53 1.07
CA MET A 251 -6.33 24.01 0.83
C MET A 251 -6.32 25.41 0.22
N PRO A 252 -5.33 26.26 0.57
CA PRO A 252 -5.16 27.55 -0.09
C PRO A 252 -4.92 27.40 -1.60
N SER A 253 -5.59 28.22 -2.42
CA SER A 253 -5.50 28.18 -3.89
C SER A 253 -4.06 28.31 -4.39
N ALA A 254 -3.28 29.22 -3.82
CA ALA A 254 -1.86 29.41 -4.13
C ALA A 254 -1.01 28.13 -3.97
N TRP A 255 -1.38 27.25 -3.03
CA TRP A 255 -0.68 25.98 -2.80
C TRP A 255 -0.94 24.96 -3.91
N VAL A 256 -2.14 25.00 -4.51
CA VAL A 256 -2.53 24.16 -5.63
C VAL A 256 -1.94 24.72 -6.93
N THR A 257 -2.13 26.02 -7.20
CA THR A 257 -1.70 26.66 -8.46
C THR A 257 -0.19 26.68 -8.63
N ARG A 258 0.59 26.80 -7.56
CA ARG A 258 2.06 26.69 -7.61
C ARG A 258 2.57 25.34 -8.14
N ARG A 259 1.77 24.28 -8.01
CA ARG A 259 2.11 22.94 -8.49
C ARG A 259 1.66 22.66 -9.93
N ILE A 260 0.99 23.62 -10.56
CA ILE A 260 0.60 23.55 -11.96
C ILE A 260 1.67 24.27 -12.79
N GLU A 261 2.27 23.58 -13.76
CA GLU A 261 3.38 24.11 -14.55
C GLU A 261 2.93 25.07 -15.65
N SER A 262 1.88 24.71 -16.38
CA SER A 262 1.35 25.55 -17.47
C SER A 262 0.76 26.85 -16.93
N ASN A 263 1.21 27.99 -17.46
CA ASN A 263 0.70 29.31 -17.08
C ASN A 263 -0.78 29.48 -17.44
N GLU A 264 -1.20 28.95 -18.58
CA GLU A 264 -2.60 28.98 -19.03
C GLU A 264 -3.49 28.17 -18.09
N GLU A 265 -3.09 26.93 -17.79
CA GLU A 265 -3.84 26.06 -16.87
C GLU A 265 -3.85 26.62 -15.45
N ARG A 266 -2.72 27.20 -15.01
CA ARG A 266 -2.63 27.86 -13.71
C ARG A 266 -3.60 29.02 -13.63
N SER A 267 -3.69 29.83 -14.67
CA SER A 267 -4.61 30.97 -14.74
C SER A 267 -6.07 30.50 -14.73
N ALA A 268 -6.39 29.45 -15.50
CA ALA A 268 -7.72 28.85 -15.51
C ALA A 268 -8.12 28.27 -14.14
N VAL A 269 -7.21 27.55 -13.47
CA VAL A 269 -7.46 27.02 -12.13
C VAL A 269 -7.58 28.15 -11.11
N GLN A 270 -6.76 29.20 -11.20
CA GLN A 270 -6.85 30.37 -10.32
C GLN A 270 -8.21 31.06 -10.47
N ALA A 271 -8.69 31.28 -11.68
CA ALA A 271 -10.01 31.89 -11.94
C ALA A 271 -11.16 31.08 -11.29
N ILE A 272 -11.07 29.75 -11.30
CA ILE A 272 -12.04 28.89 -10.61
C ILE A 272 -11.99 29.07 -9.08
N PHE A 273 -10.79 29.14 -8.51
CA PHE A 273 -10.64 29.38 -7.07
C PHE A 273 -11.16 30.76 -6.67
N ASP A 274 -10.87 31.79 -7.47
CA ASP A 274 -11.31 33.16 -7.22
C ASP A 274 -12.83 33.27 -7.28
N GLU A 275 -13.47 32.64 -8.28
CA GLU A 275 -14.93 32.58 -8.38
C GLU A 275 -15.56 31.83 -7.19
N TYR A 276 -14.98 30.69 -6.80
CA TYR A 276 -15.46 29.93 -5.66
C TYR A 276 -15.33 30.70 -4.34
N GLN A 277 -14.23 31.42 -4.14
CA GLN A 277 -14.03 32.26 -2.96
C GLN A 277 -15.01 33.44 -2.93
N ALA A 278 -15.28 34.05 -4.08
CA ALA A 278 -16.20 35.19 -4.18
C ALA A 278 -17.68 34.79 -4.02
N THR A 279 -18.09 33.63 -4.54
CA THR A 279 -19.51 33.28 -4.68
C THR A 279 -19.95 32.02 -3.93
N GLY A 280 -19.00 31.24 -3.40
CA GLY A 280 -19.24 29.91 -2.83
C GLY A 280 -19.64 28.85 -3.87
N ARG A 281 -19.62 29.17 -5.17
CA ARG A 281 -19.99 28.31 -6.29
C ARG A 281 -19.05 28.52 -7.47
N VAL A 282 -19.08 27.60 -8.44
CA VAL A 282 -18.36 27.75 -9.71
C VAL A 282 -19.37 27.52 -10.83
N LYS A 283 -19.53 28.52 -11.68
CA LYS A 283 -20.48 28.59 -12.80
C LYS A 283 -19.81 29.14 -14.05
N ASP A 284 -19.14 30.28 -13.95
CA ASP A 284 -18.66 31.04 -15.10
C ASP A 284 -17.33 30.50 -15.62
N ASN A 285 -16.47 30.04 -14.72
CA ASN A 285 -15.17 29.43 -15.06
C ASN A 285 -15.24 27.90 -15.09
N LEU A 286 -16.44 27.31 -15.23
CA LEU A 286 -16.59 25.87 -15.38
C LEU A 286 -15.89 25.38 -16.66
N PRO A 287 -15.07 24.31 -16.58
CA PRO A 287 -14.55 23.70 -17.79
C PRO A 287 -15.71 23.26 -18.71
N PRO A 288 -15.58 23.39 -20.05
CA PRO A 288 -16.66 23.07 -21.00
C PRO A 288 -17.26 21.68 -20.79
N GLU A 289 -16.42 20.70 -20.46
CA GLU A 289 -16.78 19.30 -20.19
C GLU A 289 -17.66 19.11 -18.93
N VAL A 290 -17.60 20.03 -17.97
CA VAL A 290 -18.42 20.01 -16.76
C VAL A 290 -19.69 20.85 -16.97
N ALA A 291 -19.59 21.90 -17.77
CA ALA A 291 -20.74 22.71 -18.19
C ALA A 291 -21.70 21.92 -19.09
N SER A 292 -21.19 21.11 -20.02
CA SER A 292 -21.98 20.29 -20.95
C SER A 292 -22.86 19.25 -20.22
N VAL A 293 -22.30 18.52 -19.24
CA VAL A 293 -23.07 17.57 -18.41
C VAL A 293 -24.21 18.27 -17.66
N ARG A 294 -23.98 19.51 -17.22
CA ARG A 294 -25.00 20.30 -16.53
C ARG A 294 -26.10 20.75 -17.49
N GLN A 295 -25.74 21.16 -18.70
CA GLN A 295 -26.67 21.61 -19.73
C GLN A 295 -27.52 20.45 -20.27
N GLU A 296 -26.91 19.31 -20.59
CA GLU A 296 -27.61 18.08 -20.99
C GLU A 296 -28.61 17.62 -19.94
N ARG A 297 -28.24 17.64 -18.65
CA ARG A 297 -29.18 17.30 -17.57
C ARG A 297 -30.29 18.33 -17.37
N GLN A 298 -30.00 19.62 -17.61
CA GLN A 298 -31.03 20.65 -17.54
C GLN A 298 -32.07 20.43 -18.65
N LEU A 299 -31.60 20.03 -19.83
CA LEU A 299 -32.44 19.60 -20.94
C LEU A 299 -33.20 18.31 -20.59
N ASP A 300 -32.56 17.27 -20.07
CA ASP A 300 -33.23 16.03 -19.67
C ASP A 300 -34.27 16.24 -18.56
N ALA A 301 -34.00 17.10 -17.58
CA ALA A 301 -34.94 17.45 -16.52
C ALA A 301 -36.13 18.26 -17.05
N LEU A 302 -35.91 19.11 -18.05
CA LEU A 302 -36.99 19.82 -18.77
C LEU A 302 -37.82 18.85 -19.63
N HIS A 303 -37.21 17.81 -20.21
CA HIS A 303 -37.90 16.78 -20.99
C HIS A 303 -38.61 15.73 -20.13
N SER A 304 -38.13 15.46 -18.91
CA SER A 304 -38.67 14.41 -18.03
C SER A 304 -39.85 14.87 -17.16
N GLY A 305 -40.20 16.15 -17.17
CA GLY A 305 -41.29 16.71 -16.36
C GLY A 305 -41.03 16.67 -14.84
N PRO A 306 -41.77 17.47 -14.04
CA PRO A 306 -41.61 17.42 -12.58
C PRO A 306 -42.10 16.06 -12.03
N PRO A 307 -41.49 15.52 -10.95
CA PRO A 307 -42.01 14.33 -10.29
C PRO A 307 -43.44 14.59 -9.83
N ILE A 308 -44.35 13.68 -10.15
CA ILE A 308 -45.69 13.67 -9.57
C ILE A 308 -45.52 13.63 -8.05
N ALA A 309 -46.01 14.66 -7.37
CA ALA A 309 -46.04 14.72 -5.93
C ALA A 309 -46.98 13.60 -5.42
N ASN A 310 -46.40 12.53 -4.88
CA ASN A 310 -47.18 11.56 -4.13
C ASN A 310 -47.53 12.18 -2.76
N GLU A 311 -48.83 12.38 -2.54
CA GLU A 311 -49.42 12.70 -1.25
C GLU A 311 -49.06 11.65 -0.18
N PRO A 312 -49.02 12.04 1.12
CA PRO A 312 -48.51 11.18 2.18
C PRO A 312 -49.48 10.04 2.50
N VAL A 313 -49.09 8.80 2.17
CA VAL A 313 -49.82 7.59 2.60
C VAL A 313 -49.48 7.28 4.06
N ALA A 314 -50.52 7.24 4.89
CA ALA A 314 -50.48 6.93 6.31
C ALA A 314 -49.99 5.50 6.60
N LYS A 315 -49.24 5.34 7.70
CA LYS A 315 -48.83 4.04 8.27
C LYS A 315 -50.05 3.27 8.82
N PRO A 316 -50.17 1.94 8.59
CA PRO A 316 -50.94 1.08 9.47
C PRO A 316 -50.04 0.34 10.46
N ALA A 317 -50.53 0.26 11.71
CA ALA A 317 -49.92 -0.44 12.83
C ALA A 317 -50.11 -1.97 12.75
N ALA A 318 -49.21 -2.70 13.43
CA ALA A 318 -49.17 -4.16 13.52
C ALA A 318 -50.27 -4.77 14.41
N LYS A 319 -50.55 -6.08 14.23
CA LYS A 319 -50.65 -7.13 15.28
C LYS A 319 -50.88 -8.55 14.69
N PRO A 320 -50.67 -9.64 15.46
CA PRO A 320 -49.98 -10.87 15.02
C PRO A 320 -50.86 -12.14 14.94
N ILE A 321 -50.38 -13.21 14.29
CA ILE A 321 -50.95 -14.57 14.39
C ILE A 321 -49.83 -15.63 14.47
N ALA A 322 -50.14 -16.70 15.21
CA ALA A 322 -49.29 -17.68 15.86
C ALA A 322 -49.01 -18.99 15.07
N VAL A 323 -47.83 -19.58 15.37
CA VAL A 323 -47.47 -21.00 15.65
C VAL A 323 -47.86 -22.12 14.66
N SER A 324 -46.86 -22.90 14.24
CA SER A 324 -46.82 -24.37 14.45
C SER A 324 -45.45 -24.99 14.11
N VAL A 325 -45.00 -25.88 15.02
CA VAL A 325 -43.83 -26.77 14.92
C VAL A 325 -44.38 -28.19 14.69
N PRO A 326 -43.66 -29.05 13.96
CA PRO A 326 -43.37 -30.37 14.54
C PRO A 326 -41.90 -30.81 14.39
N ASN A 327 -41.41 -31.41 15.47
CA ASN A 327 -40.20 -32.23 15.56
C ASN A 327 -40.44 -33.62 14.92
N SER A 328 -39.37 -34.28 14.43
CA SER A 328 -38.93 -35.62 14.86
C SER A 328 -37.68 -36.13 14.12
N THR A 329 -36.58 -36.24 14.88
CA THR A 329 -35.57 -37.32 15.02
C THR A 329 -34.94 -38.09 13.84
N ASP A 330 -33.60 -38.13 13.94
CA ASP A 330 -32.62 -39.21 13.76
C ASP A 330 -32.59 -40.04 12.46
N GLN A 331 -31.42 -40.03 11.81
CA GLN A 331 -30.56 -41.24 11.73
C GLN A 331 -29.14 -40.92 11.21
N ALA A 332 -28.17 -41.57 11.84
CA ALA A 332 -26.76 -41.60 11.50
C ALA A 332 -26.41 -42.86 10.67
N ILE A 333 -25.54 -42.73 9.66
CA ILE A 333 -24.76 -43.81 8.99
C ILE A 333 -23.48 -43.11 8.46
N GLN A 334 -22.28 -43.30 9.03
CA GLN A 334 -21.28 -44.37 8.89
C GLN A 334 -20.63 -44.57 7.49
N THR A 335 -19.32 -44.90 7.55
CA THR A 335 -18.39 -45.45 6.52
C THR A 335 -17.70 -44.42 5.61
N ALA A 336 -16.44 -44.57 5.19
CA ALA A 336 -15.27 -45.40 5.48
C ALA A 336 -14.12 -44.73 4.68
N ASP A 337 -12.97 -44.46 5.28
CA ASP A 337 -11.73 -45.26 5.15
C ASP A 337 -11.25 -45.49 3.70
N THR A 338 -10.07 -44.96 3.38
CA THR A 338 -9.13 -45.58 2.44
C THR A 338 -7.71 -45.06 2.70
N GLN A 339 -6.86 -46.01 3.08
CA GLN A 339 -5.42 -45.96 3.25
C GLN A 339 -4.70 -45.86 1.89
N ASP A 340 -3.55 -45.19 1.86
CA ASP A 340 -2.26 -45.74 1.35
C ASP A 340 -1.16 -44.67 1.61
N ARG A 341 -0.19 -44.86 2.51
CA ARG A 341 1.00 -45.74 2.50
C ARG A 341 2.26 -45.00 2.01
N ALA A 342 3.15 -44.75 2.98
CA ALA A 342 4.59 -44.44 2.80
C ALA A 342 5.31 -45.62 2.10
N THR A 343 6.46 -45.54 1.44
CA THR A 343 7.74 -44.84 1.64
C THR A 343 8.60 -45.24 0.42
N GLU A 344 9.55 -44.42 -0.06
CA GLU A 344 10.95 -44.88 -0.27
C GLU A 344 11.88 -43.77 -0.79
N VAL A 345 13.08 -43.79 -0.20
CA VAL A 345 14.24 -42.93 -0.42
C VAL A 345 15.19 -43.64 -1.38
N LEU A 346 15.83 -42.93 -2.31
CA LEU A 346 17.17 -43.29 -2.78
C LEU A 346 18.05 -42.04 -3.06
N PRO A 347 19.37 -42.13 -2.84
CA PRO A 347 20.31 -41.02 -2.75
C PRO A 347 21.00 -40.69 -4.08
N ILE A 348 21.44 -39.44 -4.26
CA ILE A 348 22.40 -39.07 -5.30
C ILE A 348 23.64 -38.48 -4.63
N ASP A 349 24.73 -39.23 -4.78
CA ASP A 349 26.11 -38.86 -4.54
C ASP A 349 26.61 -37.99 -5.71
N SER A 350 27.28 -36.88 -5.42
CA SER A 350 28.16 -36.17 -6.35
C SER A 350 29.07 -35.25 -5.56
N SER A 351 30.26 -35.76 -5.29
CA SER A 351 31.46 -35.03 -4.98
C SER A 351 31.74 -33.96 -6.04
N ASP A 352 32.04 -32.72 -5.61
CA ASP A 352 32.91 -31.85 -6.39
C ASP A 352 33.78 -31.00 -5.47
N GLN A 353 35.09 -31.27 -5.54
CA GLN A 353 36.15 -30.60 -4.81
C GLN A 353 36.48 -29.28 -5.51
N ARG A 354 36.39 -28.15 -4.80
CA ARG A 354 37.07 -26.91 -5.20
C ARG A 354 38.01 -26.41 -4.11
N VAL A 355 39.28 -26.75 -4.36
CA VAL A 355 40.51 -25.96 -4.22
C VAL A 355 40.46 -24.77 -3.26
N VAL A 356 41.23 -24.95 -2.19
CA VAL A 356 41.65 -23.98 -1.19
C VAL A 356 42.54 -22.92 -1.83
N ALA A 357 42.20 -21.64 -1.68
CA ALA A 357 43.12 -20.53 -1.90
C ALA A 357 43.04 -19.56 -0.71
N SER A 358 44.23 -19.26 -0.19
CA SER A 358 44.55 -18.74 1.14
C SER A 358 44.11 -17.29 1.38
N ALA A 359 43.51 -17.04 2.55
CA ALA A 359 43.26 -15.70 3.08
C ALA A 359 44.51 -15.15 3.81
N PRO A 360 44.86 -13.86 3.67
CA PRO A 360 45.80 -13.22 4.56
C PRO A 360 45.10 -12.69 5.82
N ASN A 361 45.52 -13.27 6.94
CA ASN A 361 45.57 -12.78 8.32
C ASN A 361 44.97 -11.38 8.61
N VAL A 362 43.79 -11.34 9.26
CA VAL A 362 43.27 -10.14 9.94
C VAL A 362 43.56 -10.29 11.43
N GLY A 363 44.48 -9.46 11.90
CA GLY A 363 44.85 -9.35 13.31
C GLY A 363 43.70 -8.87 14.20
N GLN A 364 43.72 -9.41 15.42
CA GLN A 364 43.25 -8.86 16.70
C GLN A 364 42.49 -7.52 16.60
N ARG A 365 41.16 -7.60 16.70
CA ARG A 365 40.34 -6.44 17.07
C ARG A 365 40.31 -6.32 18.59
N ASN A 366 40.90 -5.23 19.06
CA ASN A 366 40.86 -4.76 20.44
C ASN A 366 39.43 -4.76 21.01
N ALA A 367 39.33 -5.14 22.28
CA ALA A 367 38.16 -4.94 23.14
C ALA A 367 37.81 -3.44 23.18
N ALA A 368 36.83 -3.04 22.37
CA ALA A 368 36.30 -1.69 22.38
C ALA A 368 35.45 -1.49 23.65
N GLN A 369 35.77 -0.45 24.40
CA GLN A 369 35.14 -0.01 25.63
C GLN A 369 33.60 -0.02 25.55
N TYR A 370 32.94 -0.75 26.46
CA TYR A 370 31.48 -0.77 26.64
C TYR A 370 31.01 0.61 27.11
N ARG A 371 30.31 1.35 26.23
CA ARG A 371 29.50 2.51 26.64
C ARG A 371 28.08 2.02 26.91
N PRO A 372 27.47 2.30 28.07
CA PRO A 372 26.09 1.89 28.35
C PRO A 372 25.17 2.56 27.32
N ARG A 373 24.47 1.74 26.52
CA ARG A 373 23.44 2.22 25.60
C ARG A 373 22.22 2.61 26.42
N LYS A 374 21.56 3.71 26.04
CA LYS A 374 20.25 4.07 26.61
C LYS A 374 19.16 3.25 25.90
N PRO A 375 18.07 2.88 26.60
CA PRO A 375 16.88 2.32 25.97
C PRO A 375 16.40 3.16 24.78
N THR A 376 15.87 2.48 23.76
CA THR A 376 15.41 3.10 22.51
C THR A 376 14.06 3.80 22.67
N LEU A 377 13.34 3.53 23.76
CA LEU A 377 12.03 4.10 24.12
C LEU A 377 12.03 4.48 25.59
N CYS A 378 11.38 5.59 25.93
CA CYS A 378 11.17 6.07 27.30
C CYS A 378 9.67 6.14 27.64
N LEU A 379 9.34 6.10 28.93
CA LEU A 379 7.95 6.15 29.39
C LEU A 379 7.22 7.45 29.01
N ALA A 380 7.96 8.56 28.87
CA ALA A 380 7.41 9.86 28.49
C ALA A 380 7.18 10.01 26.97
N ASP A 381 7.66 9.07 26.16
CA ASP A 381 7.52 9.14 24.71
C ASP A 381 6.05 8.94 24.28
N ASP A 382 5.72 9.42 23.09
CA ASP A 382 4.41 9.25 22.50
C ASP A 382 4.14 7.77 22.22
N LEU A 383 2.88 7.35 22.39
CA LEU A 383 2.49 5.96 22.19
C LEU A 383 2.74 5.45 20.75
N VAL A 384 2.82 6.35 19.78
CA VAL A 384 3.14 6.02 18.37
C VAL A 384 4.55 5.46 18.18
N ASP A 385 5.46 5.70 19.13
CA ASP A 385 6.84 5.21 19.08
C ASP A 385 6.97 3.81 19.71
N ALA A 386 5.90 3.30 20.35
CA ALA A 386 5.89 1.95 20.90
C ALA A 386 5.88 0.87 19.80
N PRO A 387 6.54 -0.29 20.04
CA PRO A 387 6.53 -1.40 19.09
C PRO A 387 5.11 -1.84 18.72
N SER A 388 4.90 -2.19 17.45
CA SER A 388 3.61 -2.65 16.91
C SER A 388 2.46 -1.62 16.93
N ILE A 389 2.68 -0.40 17.44
CA ILE A 389 1.70 0.67 17.47
C ILE A 389 2.05 1.72 16.42
N GLY A 390 1.30 1.75 15.31
CA GLY A 390 1.47 2.77 14.28
C GLY A 390 0.57 4.00 14.50
N PRO A 391 0.73 5.07 13.69
CA PRO A 391 -0.02 6.33 13.86
C PRO A 391 -1.54 6.18 13.88
N ARG A 392 -2.09 5.23 13.10
CA ARG A 392 -3.53 4.93 13.10
C ARG A 392 -4.00 4.31 14.42
N THR A 393 -3.20 3.40 14.98
CA THR A 393 -3.48 2.73 16.26
C THR A 393 -3.32 3.71 17.40
N ALA A 394 -2.23 4.48 17.43
CA ALA A 394 -1.99 5.54 18.42
C ALA A 394 -3.12 6.59 18.44
N LYS A 395 -3.61 7.02 17.25
CA LYS A 395 -4.75 7.95 17.17
C LYS A 395 -6.03 7.38 17.80
N ARG A 396 -6.25 6.07 17.77
CA ARG A 396 -7.41 5.44 18.42
C ARG A 396 -7.25 5.41 19.93
N PHE A 397 -6.06 5.06 20.43
CA PHE A 397 -5.73 5.14 21.85
C PHE A 397 -5.86 6.58 22.39
N ALA A 398 -5.49 7.58 21.60
CA ALA A 398 -5.67 8.98 21.95
C ALA A 398 -7.15 9.38 22.15
N VAL A 399 -8.09 8.72 21.46
CA VAL A 399 -9.55 8.96 21.65
C VAL A 399 -10.02 8.48 23.03
N ILE A 400 -9.38 7.45 23.58
CA ILE A 400 -9.67 6.93 24.93
C ILE A 400 -8.72 7.50 25.99
N GLY A 401 -8.03 8.61 25.69
CA GLY A 401 -7.19 9.35 26.64
C GLY A 401 -5.77 8.82 26.83
N ILE A 402 -5.31 7.88 25.99
CA ILE A 402 -3.97 7.29 26.08
C ILE A 402 -3.07 7.89 25.00
N HIS A 403 -2.10 8.70 25.43
CA HIS A 403 -1.20 9.44 24.56
C HIS A 403 0.26 9.01 24.67
N THR A 404 0.68 8.56 25.86
CA THR A 404 2.07 8.23 26.18
C THR A 404 2.27 6.75 26.44
N VAL A 405 3.52 6.29 26.33
CA VAL A 405 3.91 4.92 26.72
C VAL A 405 3.59 4.64 28.19
N ALA A 406 3.82 5.60 29.08
CA ALA A 406 3.49 5.47 30.51
C ALA A 406 1.99 5.19 30.74
N GLN A 407 1.11 5.97 30.12
CA GLN A 407 -0.34 5.79 30.23
C GLN A 407 -0.76 4.43 29.67
N PHE A 408 -0.20 4.05 28.52
CA PHE A 408 -0.51 2.78 27.88
C PHE A 408 -0.09 1.57 28.73
N LEU A 409 1.06 1.64 29.40
CA LEU A 409 1.54 0.57 30.28
C LEU A 409 0.80 0.50 31.62
N ALA A 410 0.20 1.61 32.07
CA ALA A 410 -0.53 1.68 33.34
C ALA A 410 -2.00 1.22 33.23
N GLU A 411 -2.58 1.25 32.03
CA GLU A 411 -3.99 0.94 31.81
C GLU A 411 -4.26 -0.57 31.62
N SER A 412 -5.48 -1.02 31.96
CA SER A 412 -5.91 -2.41 31.78
C SER A 412 -6.13 -2.75 30.29
N PRO A 413 -5.55 -3.85 29.78
CA PRO A 413 -5.83 -4.39 28.44
C PRO A 413 -7.31 -4.66 28.19
N GLU A 414 -8.02 -5.17 29.19
CA GLU A 414 -9.43 -5.53 29.10
C GLU A 414 -10.30 -4.27 28.99
N GLN A 415 -9.97 -3.23 29.77
CA GLN A 415 -10.62 -1.93 29.70
C GLN A 415 -10.35 -1.25 28.34
N MET A 416 -9.08 -1.19 27.91
CA MET A 416 -8.72 -0.62 26.61
C MET A 416 -9.38 -1.36 25.43
N ALA A 417 -9.45 -2.69 25.47
CA ALA A 417 -10.10 -3.46 24.40
C ALA A 417 -11.60 -3.14 24.32
N THR A 418 -12.24 -2.93 25.48
CA THR A 418 -13.65 -2.54 25.58
C THR A 418 -13.85 -1.13 25.05
N ASP A 419 -13.05 -0.16 25.49
CA ASP A 419 -13.20 1.25 25.11
C ASP A 419 -12.85 1.51 23.65
N LEU A 420 -11.95 0.71 23.07
CA LEU A 420 -11.62 0.78 21.63
C LEU A 420 -12.69 0.16 20.73
N ASP A 421 -13.55 -0.72 21.26
CA ASP A 421 -14.65 -1.42 20.59
C ASP A 421 -14.34 -1.84 19.13
N THR A 422 -13.22 -2.54 18.93
CA THR A 422 -12.82 -3.02 17.60
C THR A 422 -12.60 -4.52 17.59
N ARG A 423 -13.21 -5.20 16.62
CA ARG A 423 -13.14 -6.67 16.48
C ARG A 423 -11.72 -7.24 16.47
N TRP A 424 -10.74 -6.48 15.98
CA TRP A 424 -9.37 -6.95 15.85
C TRP A 424 -8.50 -6.63 17.06
N THR A 425 -8.78 -5.59 17.84
CA THR A 425 -7.90 -5.15 18.95
C THR A 425 -8.37 -5.76 20.26
N THR A 426 -7.98 -7.01 20.49
CA THR A 426 -8.33 -7.78 21.69
C THR A 426 -7.41 -7.45 22.87
N ALA A 427 -7.86 -7.77 24.09
CA ALA A 427 -7.06 -7.63 25.30
C ALA A 427 -5.73 -8.41 25.20
N ASP A 428 -5.74 -9.61 24.62
CA ASP A 428 -4.52 -10.40 24.39
C ASP A 428 -3.50 -9.66 23.52
N ARG A 429 -3.97 -8.99 22.47
CA ARG A 429 -3.09 -8.24 21.58
C ARG A 429 -2.56 -6.97 22.23
N ILE A 430 -3.35 -6.32 23.08
CA ILE A 430 -2.90 -5.18 23.87
C ILE A 430 -1.84 -5.62 24.89
N ARG A 431 -2.02 -6.78 25.53
CA ARG A 431 -1.01 -7.38 26.42
C ARG A 431 0.30 -7.67 25.68
N ASP A 432 0.24 -8.11 24.43
CA ASP A 432 1.44 -8.29 23.60
C ASP A 432 2.16 -6.96 23.34
N TRP A 433 1.42 -5.92 22.97
CA TRP A 433 1.99 -4.59 22.74
C TRP A 433 2.58 -3.97 24.01
N GLN A 434 1.92 -4.12 25.16
CA GLN A 434 2.45 -3.67 26.45
C GLN A 434 3.76 -4.39 26.80
N ALA A 435 3.82 -5.71 26.65
CA ALA A 435 5.04 -6.48 26.88
C ALA A 435 6.18 -6.05 25.96
N GLN A 436 5.88 -5.78 24.68
CA GLN A 436 6.88 -5.30 23.72
C GLN A 436 7.40 -3.91 24.05
N ALA A 437 6.51 -2.98 24.44
CA ALA A 437 6.88 -1.63 24.84
C ALA A 437 7.73 -1.62 26.12
N MET A 438 7.33 -2.41 27.12
CA MET A 438 8.08 -2.56 28.37
C MET A 438 9.50 -3.09 28.13
N LEU A 439 9.66 -4.13 27.29
CA LEU A 439 10.98 -4.68 26.95
C LEU A 439 11.90 -3.65 26.28
N VAL A 440 11.38 -2.79 25.39
CA VAL A 440 12.19 -1.76 24.72
C VAL A 440 12.53 -0.59 25.65
N CYS A 441 11.70 -0.32 26.66
CA CYS A 441 11.98 0.66 27.71
C CYS A 441 13.05 0.16 28.71
N GLU A 442 13.12 -1.13 28.96
CA GLU A 442 14.00 -1.71 30.00
C GLU A 442 15.35 -2.19 29.45
N VAL A 443 15.39 -2.70 28.22
CA VAL A 443 16.57 -3.39 27.68
C VAL A 443 17.17 -2.61 26.52
N ALA A 444 18.34 -2.01 26.75
CA ALA A 444 18.96 -1.05 25.84
C ALA A 444 19.29 -1.59 24.44
N SER A 445 19.63 -2.88 24.33
CA SER A 445 19.89 -3.54 23.05
C SER A 445 18.65 -3.88 22.22
N LEU A 446 17.44 -3.74 22.78
CA LEU A 446 16.20 -4.10 22.10
C LEU A 446 15.63 -2.94 21.26
N CYS A 447 14.98 -3.33 20.17
CA CYS A 447 14.20 -2.47 19.30
C CYS A 447 12.91 -3.20 18.90
N GLY A 448 12.01 -2.52 18.18
CA GLY A 448 10.63 -2.96 18.02
C GLY A 448 10.42 -4.38 17.46
N TYR A 449 11.20 -4.84 16.47
CA TYR A 449 11.03 -6.21 15.94
C TYR A 449 11.68 -7.26 16.85
N LYS A 450 12.75 -6.91 17.57
CA LYS A 450 13.43 -7.81 18.53
C LYS A 450 12.53 -8.10 19.74
N SER A 451 11.83 -7.09 20.26
CA SER A 451 10.84 -7.30 21.34
C SER A 451 9.61 -8.08 20.87
N GLN A 452 9.18 -7.91 19.61
CA GLN A 452 8.11 -8.73 19.02
C GLN A 452 8.48 -10.22 18.96
N LEU A 453 9.71 -10.55 18.54
CA LEU A 453 10.18 -11.95 18.52
C LEU A 453 10.21 -12.55 19.92
N LEU A 454 10.72 -11.81 20.91
CA LEU A 454 10.77 -12.26 22.30
C LEU A 454 9.38 -12.56 22.87
N VAL A 455 8.42 -11.65 22.67
CA VAL A 455 7.04 -11.84 23.14
C VAL A 455 6.36 -13.02 22.44
N ALA A 456 6.63 -13.23 21.16
CA ALA A 456 6.07 -14.35 20.40
C ALA A 456 6.57 -15.72 20.87
N VAL A 457 7.82 -15.81 21.35
CA VAL A 457 8.37 -17.03 21.97
C VAL A 457 8.11 -17.10 23.49
N GLY A 458 7.23 -16.25 24.02
CA GLY A 458 6.80 -16.28 25.42
C GLY A 458 7.70 -15.52 26.40
N CYS A 459 8.74 -14.84 25.94
CA CYS A 459 9.62 -14.02 26.79
C CYS A 459 9.09 -12.57 26.86
N ARG A 460 8.38 -12.24 27.94
CA ARG A 460 7.55 -11.01 28.01
C ARG A 460 8.07 -9.90 28.91
N THR A 461 9.11 -10.14 29.71
CA THR A 461 9.65 -9.16 30.67
C THR A 461 11.17 -9.20 30.68
N ALA A 462 11.84 -8.09 31.04
CA ALA A 462 13.29 -8.11 31.24
C ALA A 462 13.68 -9.13 32.32
N THR A 463 12.80 -9.36 33.31
CA THR A 463 13.03 -10.35 34.35
C THR A 463 13.10 -11.77 33.83
N THR A 464 12.15 -12.15 32.99
CA THR A 464 12.12 -13.47 32.35
C THR A 464 13.28 -13.61 31.37
N LEU A 465 13.60 -12.55 30.63
CA LEU A 465 14.70 -12.52 29.67
C LEU A 465 16.05 -12.75 30.33
N SER A 466 16.32 -12.09 31.46
CA SER A 466 17.59 -12.22 32.18
C SER A 466 17.83 -13.63 32.77
N GLN A 467 16.81 -14.49 32.79
CA GLN A 467 16.86 -15.85 33.32
C GLN A 467 16.93 -16.92 32.22
N GLN A 468 16.85 -16.53 30.94
CA GLN A 468 16.90 -17.48 29.83
C GLN A 468 18.32 -18.00 29.58
N HIS A 469 18.42 -19.25 29.12
CA HIS A 469 19.66 -19.77 28.57
C HIS A 469 19.85 -19.24 27.13
N PRO A 470 21.01 -18.62 26.78
CA PRO A 470 21.16 -17.93 25.50
C PRO A 470 20.92 -18.82 24.28
N ASP A 471 21.46 -20.04 24.28
CA ASP A 471 21.35 -20.93 23.12
C ASP A 471 19.93 -21.52 22.98
N GLU A 472 19.23 -21.74 24.09
CA GLU A 472 17.84 -22.24 24.07
C GLU A 472 16.90 -21.16 23.54
N LEU A 473 17.04 -19.92 24.04
CA LEU A 473 16.25 -18.79 23.57
C LEU A 473 16.54 -18.47 22.10
N HIS A 474 17.81 -18.54 21.69
CA HIS A 474 18.18 -18.37 20.28
C HIS A 474 17.55 -19.43 19.37
N ASN A 475 17.50 -20.68 19.81
CA ASN A 475 16.84 -21.76 19.06
C ASN A 475 15.34 -21.52 18.94
N LEU A 476 14.66 -21.15 20.04
CA LEU A 476 13.24 -20.81 20.02
C LEU A 476 12.94 -19.64 19.06
N ILE A 477 13.75 -18.59 19.09
CA ILE A 477 13.62 -17.44 18.17
C ILE A 477 13.88 -17.88 16.73
N SER A 478 14.89 -18.71 16.49
CA SER A 478 15.26 -19.19 15.16
C SER A 478 14.18 -20.10 14.56
N ASP A 479 13.55 -20.94 15.37
CA ASP A 479 12.46 -21.80 14.93
C ASP A 479 11.18 -21.00 14.69
N PHE A 480 10.85 -20.05 15.59
CA PHE A 480 9.74 -19.14 15.36
C PHE A 480 9.95 -18.28 14.10
N ALA A 481 11.17 -17.81 13.84
CA ALA A 481 11.53 -17.04 12.65
C ALA A 481 11.26 -17.76 11.32
N LYS A 482 11.25 -19.11 11.31
CA LYS A 482 10.91 -19.92 10.13
C LYS A 482 9.40 -19.98 9.86
N THR A 483 8.57 -19.58 10.83
CA THR A 483 7.11 -19.55 10.67
C THR A 483 6.67 -18.31 9.90
N THR A 484 5.45 -18.35 9.34
CA THR A 484 4.83 -17.19 8.67
C THR A 484 4.71 -15.98 9.60
N ASP A 485 4.45 -16.18 10.89
CA ASP A 485 4.36 -15.09 11.87
C ASP A 485 5.74 -14.52 12.22
N GLY A 486 6.77 -15.38 12.28
CA GLY A 486 8.16 -14.96 12.43
C GLY A 486 8.64 -14.11 11.26
N ASP A 487 8.38 -14.55 10.03
CA ASP A 487 8.72 -13.79 8.81
C ASP A 487 8.00 -12.43 8.78
N ARG A 488 6.73 -12.39 9.20
CA ARG A 488 5.94 -11.15 9.34
C ARG A 488 6.53 -10.16 10.35
N ILE A 489 7.15 -10.64 11.42
CA ILE A 489 7.85 -9.79 12.41
C ILE A 489 9.20 -9.33 11.85
N LEU A 490 9.97 -10.22 11.21
CA LEU A 490 11.30 -9.93 10.68
C LEU A 490 11.24 -8.93 9.52
N ARG A 491 10.24 -9.04 8.64
CA ARG A 491 10.06 -8.15 7.47
C ARG A 491 11.34 -8.06 6.62
N GLY A 492 11.99 -9.19 6.38
CA GLY A 492 13.27 -9.28 5.67
C GLY A 492 14.51 -8.87 6.48
N SER A 493 14.35 -8.50 7.75
CA SER A 493 15.49 -8.30 8.67
C SER A 493 16.17 -9.64 8.95
N LYS A 494 17.48 -9.59 9.21
CA LYS A 494 18.23 -10.79 9.60
C LYS A 494 17.69 -11.36 10.91
N VAL A 495 17.58 -12.69 10.97
CA VAL A 495 17.31 -13.41 12.21
C VAL A 495 18.41 -13.06 13.22
N PRO A 496 18.05 -12.68 14.47
CA PRO A 496 19.02 -12.39 15.52
C PRO A 496 20.00 -13.55 15.70
N GLN A 497 21.29 -13.25 15.80
CA GLN A 497 22.31 -14.27 16.03
C GLN A 497 22.46 -14.57 17.52
N ALA A 498 23.13 -15.67 17.87
CA ALA A 498 23.34 -16.06 19.27
C ALA A 498 23.99 -14.94 20.11
N ASP A 499 24.91 -14.16 19.51
CA ASP A 499 25.56 -13.03 20.20
C ASP A 499 24.59 -11.86 20.46
N ASP A 500 23.60 -11.64 19.59
CA ASP A 500 22.54 -10.66 19.87
C ASP A 500 21.75 -11.08 21.12
N VAL A 501 21.36 -12.36 21.18
CA VAL A 501 20.56 -12.90 22.30
C VAL A 501 21.33 -12.84 23.62
N ARG A 502 22.63 -13.16 23.61
CA ARG A 502 23.52 -13.00 24.77
C ARG A 502 23.59 -11.55 25.24
N GLN A 503 23.69 -10.60 24.32
CA GLN A 503 23.69 -9.19 24.67
C GLN A 503 22.37 -8.76 25.31
N TRP A 504 21.22 -9.25 24.82
CA TRP A 504 19.92 -8.90 25.39
C TRP A 504 19.73 -9.43 26.81
N ILE A 505 20.19 -10.66 27.09
CA ILE A 505 20.16 -11.26 28.42
C ILE A 505 21.08 -10.48 29.39
N SER A 506 22.25 -10.06 28.91
CA SER A 506 23.18 -9.20 29.68
C SER A 506 22.54 -7.86 30.01
N ASP A 507 22.00 -7.15 29.02
CA ASP A 507 21.37 -5.84 29.22
C ASP A 507 20.13 -5.93 30.13
N ALA A 508 19.36 -7.02 30.05
CA ALA A 508 18.23 -7.26 30.94
C ALA A 508 18.66 -7.56 32.39
N SER A 509 19.82 -8.17 32.59
CA SER A 509 20.41 -8.39 33.93
C SER A 509 20.89 -7.07 34.55
N ASP A 510 21.46 -6.18 33.72
CA ASP A 510 21.86 -4.84 34.12
C ASP A 510 20.64 -3.96 34.49
N ALA A 511 19.52 -4.10 33.77
CA ALA A 511 18.27 -3.39 34.09
C ALA A 511 17.67 -3.77 35.45
N LYS A 512 17.89 -5.02 35.91
CA LYS A 512 17.48 -5.51 37.25
C LYS A 512 18.31 -4.96 38.40
N SER A 513 19.56 -4.57 38.13
CA SER A 513 20.50 -4.11 39.15
C SER A 513 20.63 -2.60 39.04
N PRO A 514 19.83 -1.79 39.78
CA PRO A 514 20.05 -0.35 39.79
C PRO A 514 21.47 -0.10 40.27
N ARG A 515 22.35 0.37 39.37
CA ARG A 515 23.72 0.74 39.72
C ARG A 515 23.61 1.77 40.85
N LYS A 516 24.14 1.42 42.03
CA LYS A 516 24.39 2.39 43.09
C LYS A 516 25.30 3.46 42.47
N SER A 517 24.74 4.64 42.24
CA SER A 517 25.47 5.82 41.78
C SER A 517 26.52 6.19 42.83
N ALA A 518 27.79 6.18 42.42
CA ALA A 518 28.89 6.87 43.09
C ALA A 518 29.01 8.29 42.55
#